data_AF-A0A895A867-F1
#
_entry.id   AF-A0A895A867-F1
#
_cell.length_a   1.000
_cell.length_b   1.000
_cell.length_c   1.000
_cell.angle_alpha   90.00
_cell.angle_beta   90.00
_cell.angle_gamma   90.00
#
_symmetry.space_group_name_H-M   'P 1'
#
loop_
_entity.id
_entity.type
_entity.pdbx_description
1 polymer ?
#
loop_
_entity_poly.entity_id
_entity_poly.type
_entity_poly.pdbx_seq_one_letter_code
_entity_poly.pdbx_strand_id
1 'polypeptide(L)'
;MMSSNSRRYIEVGQYGVKFIVEQESIMGNETVPTPIDEIPLDELPISDIKIDGITRIEAVEKDDGQVLRMEFDEAEYQGETSDNGADKKSPGDFFERLENKTGITHDGGEFNFNSARSDKGNFIDFIDFLFEDGHISKDDLPYSTKYAHKAYLLNTEPIDQEGEQMKRSEQPVEGVYVPTYYGKQQKKEYMETLVNDFVKGQHID
;
A
#
# COMPACT_ATOMS: atom_id res chain seq x y z
N MET A 1 -29.30 -3.09 -4.19
CA MET A 1 -27.87 -2.74 -4.28
C MET A 1 -27.81 -1.22 -4.32
N MET A 2 -27.47 -0.59 -3.21
CA MET A 2 -27.20 0.85 -3.20
C MET A 2 -25.75 1.02 -3.64
N SER A 3 -25.52 1.51 -4.86
CA SER A 3 -24.21 2.05 -5.22
C SER A 3 -23.94 3.20 -4.26
N SER A 4 -22.95 3.07 -3.39
CA SER A 4 -22.36 4.24 -2.74
C SER A 4 -21.71 5.07 -3.85
N ASN A 5 -22.35 6.17 -4.23
CA ASN A 5 -21.77 7.15 -5.16
C ASN A 5 -20.68 7.93 -4.41
N SER A 6 -19.56 7.29 -4.09
CA SER A 6 -18.39 7.99 -3.59
C SER A 6 -17.78 8.77 -4.75
N ARG A 7 -17.70 10.09 -4.64
CA ARG A 7 -17.06 10.95 -5.64
C ARG A 7 -15.63 11.23 -5.23
N ARG A 8 -14.71 11.22 -6.19
CA ARG A 8 -13.29 11.47 -5.95
C ARG A 8 -12.88 12.77 -6.63
N TYR A 9 -12.09 13.56 -5.91
CA TYR A 9 -11.67 14.89 -6.33
C TYR A 9 -10.17 15.09 -6.13
N ILE A 10 -9.56 15.78 -7.07
CA ILE A 10 -8.25 16.40 -6.90
C ILE A 10 -8.49 17.89 -6.69
N GLU A 11 -7.98 18.45 -5.60
CA GLU A 11 -7.93 19.89 -5.40
C GLU A 11 -6.50 20.39 -5.55
N VAL A 12 -6.30 21.31 -6.50
CA VAL A 12 -5.02 21.97 -6.73
C VAL A 12 -5.12 23.39 -6.20
N GLY A 13 -4.31 23.72 -5.20
CA GLY A 13 -4.28 25.01 -4.55
C GLY A 13 -2.87 25.57 -4.41
N GLN A 14 -2.76 26.73 -3.77
CA GLN A 14 -1.47 27.39 -3.55
C GLN A 14 -0.50 26.62 -2.63
N TYR A 15 -0.99 25.60 -1.92
CA TYR A 15 -0.20 24.80 -0.98
C TYR A 15 0.14 23.40 -1.49
N GLY A 16 -0.38 23.00 -2.65
CA GLY A 16 -0.17 21.66 -3.16
C GLY A 16 -1.41 21.05 -3.81
N VAL A 17 -1.40 19.72 -3.89
CA VAL A 17 -2.46 18.88 -4.44
C VAL A 17 -3.05 18.02 -3.34
N LYS A 18 -4.37 18.01 -3.20
CA LYS A 18 -5.12 17.19 -2.25
C LYS A 18 -6.00 16.20 -2.98
N PHE A 19 -5.99 14.95 -2.55
CA PHE A 19 -6.91 13.92 -3.01
C PHE A 19 -8.02 13.75 -1.98
N ILE A 20 -9.27 13.90 -2.43
CA ILE A 20 -10.44 13.95 -1.55
C ILE A 20 -11.45 12.92 -2.03
N VAL A 21 -12.05 12.20 -1.08
CA VAL A 21 -13.22 11.36 -1.32
C VAL A 21 -14.41 11.99 -0.61
N GLU A 22 -15.49 12.27 -1.34
CA GLU A 22 -16.78 12.61 -0.75
C GLU A 22 -17.61 11.34 -0.60
N GLN A 23 -18.04 11.09 0.64
CA GLN A 23 -18.98 10.02 0.96
C GLN A 23 -20.30 10.63 1.44
N GLU A 24 -21.43 10.03 1.05
CA GLU A 24 -22.73 10.40 1.61
C GLU A 24 -22.80 9.98 3.08
N SER A 25 -23.15 10.92 3.95
CA SER A 25 -23.35 10.63 5.37
C SER A 25 -24.54 9.68 5.57
N ILE A 26 -24.38 8.67 6.40
CA ILE A 26 -25.46 7.75 6.77
C ILE A 26 -26.57 8.49 7.55
N MET A 27 -26.25 9.66 8.12
CA MET A 27 -27.15 10.44 8.99
C MET A 27 -27.82 11.65 8.30
N GLY A 28 -27.61 11.87 7.00
CA GLY A 28 -28.26 12.95 6.26
C GLY A 28 -27.81 13.04 4.80
N ASN A 29 -28.53 13.79 3.97
CA ASN A 29 -28.18 14.02 2.55
C ASN A 29 -26.98 14.95 2.35
N GLU A 30 -26.06 15.00 3.32
CA GLU A 30 -24.86 15.83 3.29
C GLU A 30 -23.66 14.95 2.88
N THR A 31 -22.83 15.47 1.98
CA THR A 31 -21.57 14.84 1.61
C THR A 31 -20.46 15.30 2.54
N VAL A 32 -19.63 14.37 3.00
CA VAL A 32 -18.47 14.68 3.85
C VAL A 32 -17.20 14.51 3.02
N PRO A 33 -16.48 15.59 2.68
CA PRO A 33 -15.20 15.51 2.00
C PRO A 33 -14.12 15.05 2.99
N THR A 34 -13.46 13.93 2.67
CA THR A 34 -12.35 13.39 3.48
C THR A 34 -11.06 13.40 2.64
N PRO A 35 -10.01 14.12 3.07
CA PRO A 35 -8.70 14.03 2.40
C PRO A 35 -8.10 12.65 2.65
N ILE A 36 -7.68 11.99 1.59
CA ILE A 36 -7.01 10.69 1.64
C ILE A 36 -5.50 10.80 1.42
N ASP A 37 -5.07 11.85 0.72
CA ASP A 37 -3.66 12.11 0.45
C ASP A 37 -3.44 13.62 0.16
N GLU A 38 -2.24 14.11 0.44
CA GLU A 38 -1.84 15.51 0.26
C GLU A 38 -0.36 15.59 -0.13
N ILE A 39 -0.09 16.23 -1.26
CA ILE A 39 1.26 16.47 -1.77
C ILE A 39 1.53 17.97 -1.72
N PRO A 40 2.50 18.45 -0.92
CA PRO A 40 2.77 19.87 -0.78
C PRO A 40 3.43 20.44 -2.05
N LEU A 41 3.26 21.76 -2.28
CA LEU A 41 3.66 22.44 -3.52
C LEU A 41 5.16 22.26 -3.86
N ASP A 42 6.01 22.25 -2.84
CA ASP A 42 7.46 22.06 -2.95
C ASP A 42 7.87 20.64 -3.33
N GLU A 43 6.97 19.67 -3.16
CA GLU A 43 7.16 18.27 -3.54
C GLU A 43 6.37 17.90 -4.81
N LEU A 44 5.64 18.85 -5.43
CA LEU A 44 4.89 18.56 -6.66
C LEU A 44 5.84 18.35 -7.84
N PRO A 45 5.84 17.15 -8.46
CA PRO A 45 6.57 16.95 -9.70
C PRO A 45 5.84 17.72 -10.81
N ILE A 46 6.46 18.80 -11.29
CA ILE A 46 5.90 19.68 -12.34
C ILE A 46 5.70 18.92 -13.67
N SER A 47 6.25 17.72 -13.81
CA SER A 47 6.27 16.91 -15.03
C SER A 47 5.31 15.72 -15.10
N ASP A 48 4.77 15.20 -13.98
CA ASP A 48 4.35 13.78 -13.95
C ASP A 48 2.93 13.52 -13.41
N ILE A 49 2.07 14.54 -13.35
CA ILE A 49 0.66 14.34 -12.98
C ILE A 49 -0.16 14.11 -14.26
N LYS A 50 -0.52 12.85 -14.52
CA LYS A 50 -1.48 12.48 -15.56
C LYS A 50 -2.83 12.18 -14.93
N ILE A 51 -3.83 13.01 -15.24
CA ILE A 51 -5.20 12.83 -14.77
C ILE A 51 -6.03 12.41 -15.98
N ASP A 52 -6.34 11.12 -16.05
CA ASP A 52 -7.24 10.58 -17.07
C ASP A 52 -8.70 10.66 -16.57
N GLY A 53 -9.66 10.71 -17.49
CA GLY A 53 -11.08 10.62 -17.11
C GLY A 53 -11.62 11.78 -16.29
N ILE A 54 -11.09 13.00 -16.45
CA ILE A 54 -11.67 14.19 -15.81
C ILE A 54 -13.10 14.39 -16.33
N THR A 55 -14.08 14.26 -15.45
CA THR A 55 -15.50 14.42 -15.78
C THR A 55 -15.99 15.84 -15.54
N ARG A 56 -15.36 16.55 -14.58
CA ARG A 56 -15.72 17.94 -14.23
C ARG A 56 -14.52 18.71 -13.68
N ILE A 57 -14.44 19.99 -14.05
CA ILE A 57 -13.48 20.95 -13.50
C ILE A 57 -14.26 22.16 -13.01
N GLU A 58 -14.01 22.60 -11.77
CA GLU A 58 -14.59 23.81 -11.23
C GLU A 58 -13.63 24.54 -10.29
N ALA A 59 -13.83 25.86 -10.14
CA ALA A 59 -13.10 26.64 -9.16
C ALA A 59 -13.95 26.73 -7.88
N VAL A 60 -13.35 26.40 -6.74
CA VAL A 60 -14.00 26.39 -5.43
C VAL A 60 -13.32 27.43 -4.55
N GLU A 61 -14.09 28.34 -3.96
CA GLU A 61 -13.59 29.21 -2.90
C GLU A 61 -13.50 28.43 -1.59
N LYS A 62 -12.32 28.47 -0.97
CA LYS A 62 -12.09 27.99 0.39
C LYS A 62 -11.56 29.13 1.26
N ASP A 63 -11.56 28.90 2.57
CA ASP A 63 -11.03 29.85 3.56
C ASP A 63 -9.59 30.28 3.24
N ASP A 64 -8.83 29.38 2.60
CA ASP A 64 -7.41 29.54 2.29
C ASP A 64 -7.17 30.10 0.87
N GLY A 65 -8.22 30.48 0.15
CA GLY A 65 -8.17 30.96 -1.24
C GLY A 65 -8.90 30.07 -2.25
N GLN A 66 -8.77 30.44 -3.53
CA GLN A 66 -9.41 29.69 -4.62
C GLN A 66 -8.61 28.44 -4.96
N VAL A 67 -9.28 27.29 -5.02
CA VAL A 67 -8.70 26.01 -5.47
C VAL A 67 -9.36 25.54 -6.76
N LEU A 68 -8.60 24.85 -7.60
CA LEU A 68 -9.12 24.15 -8.76
C LEU A 68 -9.51 22.74 -8.33
N ARG A 69 -10.79 22.39 -8.41
CA ARG A 69 -11.32 21.06 -8.10
C ARG A 69 -11.59 20.30 -9.39
N MET A 70 -11.06 19.10 -9.51
CA MET A 70 -11.24 18.20 -10.64
C MET A 70 -11.86 16.89 -10.17
N GLU A 71 -13.02 16.53 -10.70
CA GLU A 71 -13.67 15.23 -10.49
C GLU A 71 -13.13 14.23 -11.51
N PHE A 72 -12.80 13.02 -11.04
CA PHE A 72 -12.21 11.97 -11.86
C PHE A 72 -12.81 10.61 -11.50
N ASP A 73 -12.88 9.71 -12.49
CA ASP A 73 -13.28 8.32 -12.27
C ASP A 73 -12.10 7.49 -11.75
N GLU A 74 -10.89 7.74 -12.27
CA GLU A 74 -9.64 7.08 -11.91
C GLU A 74 -8.48 8.09 -12.01
N ALA A 75 -7.56 8.10 -11.04
CA ALA A 75 -6.37 8.94 -11.09
C ALA A 75 -5.17 8.12 -10.62
N GLU A 76 -4.11 8.13 -11.42
CA GLU A 76 -2.82 7.52 -11.09
C GLU A 76 -1.78 8.62 -10.89
N TYR A 77 -1.14 8.63 -9.73
CA TYR A 77 0.03 9.47 -9.50
C TYR A 77 1.28 8.77 -10.06
N GLN A 78 1.89 9.34 -11.10
CA GLN A 78 3.13 8.85 -11.71
C GLN A 78 4.36 9.65 -11.27
N GLY A 79 4.31 10.28 -10.10
CA GLY A 79 5.41 11.13 -9.64
C GLY A 79 6.68 10.34 -9.36
N GLU A 80 7.77 10.74 -10.01
CA GLU A 80 9.09 10.26 -9.68
C GLU A 80 9.47 10.74 -8.26
N THR A 81 9.40 9.83 -7.29
CA THR A 81 10.23 9.98 -6.09
C THR A 81 11.67 10.05 -6.57
N SER A 82 12.27 11.23 -6.39
CA SER A 82 13.70 11.45 -6.56
C SER A 82 14.39 10.68 -5.45
N ASP A 83 14.74 9.43 -5.73
CA ASP A 83 15.80 8.78 -4.99
C ASP A 83 16.71 8.03 -5.96
N ASN A 84 18.00 8.16 -5.68
CA ASN A 84 19.05 7.95 -6.66
C ASN A 84 19.16 6.49 -7.11
N GLY A 85 18.95 6.24 -8.41
CA GLY A 85 19.72 5.23 -9.16
C GLY A 85 19.46 3.75 -8.85
N ALA A 86 18.23 3.33 -8.64
CA ALA A 86 17.85 1.92 -8.75
C ALA A 86 16.66 1.75 -9.71
N ASP A 87 16.80 0.82 -10.66
CA ASP A 87 15.87 0.52 -11.75
C ASP A 87 14.39 0.55 -11.31
N LYS A 88 13.64 1.58 -11.76
CA LYS A 88 12.19 1.67 -11.52
C LYS A 88 11.46 0.63 -12.35
N LYS A 89 11.22 -0.49 -11.69
CA LYS A 89 10.35 -1.57 -12.12
C LYS A 89 8.88 -1.15 -11.98
N SER A 90 8.09 -1.28 -13.05
CA SER A 90 6.68 -0.83 -13.11
C SER A 90 5.78 -1.49 -12.04
N PRO A 91 4.66 -0.88 -11.61
CA PRO A 91 3.69 -1.51 -10.69
C PRO A 91 3.12 -2.83 -11.23
N GLY A 92 2.84 -2.91 -12.54
CA GLY A 92 2.44 -4.16 -13.20
C GLY A 92 3.53 -5.24 -13.22
N ASP A 93 4.78 -4.85 -12.97
CA ASP A 93 5.92 -5.75 -12.92
C ASP A 93 6.07 -6.39 -11.52
N PHE A 94 5.42 -5.89 -10.44
CA PHE A 94 5.61 -6.46 -9.08
C PHE A 94 5.23 -7.94 -9.00
N PHE A 95 3.98 -8.27 -9.37
CA PHE A 95 3.50 -9.65 -9.31
C PHE A 95 4.20 -10.54 -10.34
N GLU A 96 4.61 -9.99 -11.49
CA GLU A 96 5.40 -10.72 -12.48
C GLU A 96 6.79 -11.07 -11.93
N ARG A 97 7.47 -10.13 -11.26
CA ARG A 97 8.75 -10.39 -10.57
C ARG A 97 8.60 -11.38 -9.43
N LEU A 98 7.55 -11.25 -8.63
CA LEU A 98 7.23 -12.18 -7.56
C LEU A 98 7.04 -13.60 -8.10
N GLU A 99 6.24 -13.76 -9.15
CA GLU A 99 6.01 -15.04 -9.81
C GLU A 99 7.32 -15.61 -10.37
N ASN A 100 8.09 -14.81 -11.09
CA ASN A 100 9.35 -15.26 -11.67
C ASN A 100 10.37 -15.70 -10.61
N LYS A 101 10.42 -15.03 -9.45
CA LYS A 101 11.37 -15.34 -8.38
C LYS A 101 10.93 -16.51 -7.51
N THR A 102 9.65 -16.56 -7.13
CA THR A 102 9.15 -17.46 -6.07
C THR A 102 8.19 -18.53 -6.59
N GLY A 103 7.59 -18.31 -7.75
CA GLY A 103 6.46 -19.08 -8.28
C GLY A 103 5.14 -18.82 -7.56
N ILE A 104 5.06 -17.78 -6.72
CA ILE A 104 3.82 -17.30 -6.11
C ILE A 104 3.12 -16.41 -7.13
N THR A 105 1.87 -16.71 -7.43
CA THR A 105 1.06 -15.87 -8.32
C THR A 105 0.02 -15.10 -7.51
N HIS A 106 -0.53 -14.04 -8.10
CA HIS A 106 -1.66 -13.31 -7.55
C HIS A 106 -2.70 -13.13 -8.64
N ASP A 107 -3.83 -13.82 -8.51
CA ASP A 107 -4.94 -13.75 -9.46
C ASP A 107 -6.28 -13.61 -8.73
N GLY A 108 -7.21 -12.84 -9.32
CA GLY A 108 -8.53 -12.64 -8.73
C GLY A 108 -8.54 -12.05 -7.31
N GLY A 109 -7.47 -11.33 -6.92
CA GLY A 109 -7.32 -10.75 -5.57
C GLY A 109 -6.81 -11.74 -4.52
N GLU A 110 -6.31 -12.91 -4.91
CA GLU A 110 -5.79 -13.91 -3.97
C GLU A 110 -4.38 -14.37 -4.37
N PHE A 111 -3.51 -14.54 -3.37
CA PHE A 111 -2.22 -15.19 -3.57
C PHE A 111 -2.36 -16.70 -3.78
N ASN A 112 -1.74 -17.24 -4.81
CA ASN A 112 -1.58 -18.69 -4.99
C ASN A 112 -0.15 -19.11 -4.73
N PHE A 113 0.00 -20.02 -3.77
CA PHE A 113 1.30 -20.54 -3.38
C PHE A 113 1.84 -21.52 -4.42
N ASN A 114 3.15 -21.47 -4.62
CA ASN A 114 3.88 -22.47 -5.36
C ASN A 114 3.71 -23.84 -4.69
N SER A 115 3.07 -24.77 -5.39
CA SER A 115 2.77 -26.12 -4.89
C SER A 115 4.02 -26.97 -4.61
N ALA A 116 5.17 -26.61 -5.18
CA ALA A 116 6.45 -27.27 -4.90
C ALA A 116 7.06 -26.86 -3.56
N ARG A 117 6.50 -25.84 -2.89
CA ARG A 117 6.98 -25.28 -1.62
C ARG A 117 5.92 -25.47 -0.53
N SER A 118 6.37 -25.56 0.72
CA SER A 118 5.44 -25.54 1.86
C SER A 118 4.79 -24.16 2.00
N ASP A 119 3.66 -24.07 2.68
CA ASP A 119 3.01 -22.80 2.99
C ASP A 119 3.94 -21.86 3.79
N LYS A 120 4.72 -22.44 4.72
CA LYS A 120 5.81 -21.73 5.40
C LYS A 120 6.86 -21.24 4.42
N GLY A 121 7.35 -22.11 3.53
CA GLY A 121 8.37 -21.77 2.54
C GLY A 121 7.95 -20.63 1.63
N ASN A 122 6.73 -20.67 1.08
CA ASN A 122 6.17 -19.59 0.26
C ASN A 122 6.15 -18.26 1.02
N PHE A 123 5.69 -18.26 2.27
CA PHE A 123 5.62 -17.03 3.05
C PHE A 123 6.99 -16.43 3.35
N ILE A 124 8.00 -17.28 3.61
CA ILE A 124 9.39 -16.84 3.78
C ILE A 124 9.95 -16.29 2.47
N ASP A 125 9.77 -17.00 1.36
CA ASP A 125 10.23 -16.58 0.03
C ASP A 125 9.61 -15.23 -0.38
N PHE A 126 8.34 -15.00 -0.03
CA PHE A 126 7.67 -13.72 -0.27
C PHE A 126 8.28 -12.56 0.53
N ILE A 127 8.54 -12.76 1.82
CA ILE A 127 9.14 -11.71 2.66
C ILE A 127 10.56 -11.42 2.18
N ASP A 128 11.36 -12.46 1.93
CA ASP A 128 12.70 -12.32 1.34
C ASP A 128 12.66 -11.50 0.04
N PHE A 129 11.70 -11.79 -0.84
CA PHE A 129 11.49 -11.01 -2.06
C PHE A 129 11.18 -9.54 -1.79
N LEU A 130 10.34 -9.19 -0.80
CA LEU A 130 10.06 -7.79 -0.47
C LEU A 130 11.31 -7.02 -0.02
N PHE A 131 12.23 -7.67 0.68
CA PHE A 131 13.52 -7.08 1.05
C PHE A 131 14.47 -6.99 -0.15
N GLU A 132 14.60 -8.06 -0.93
CA GLU A 132 15.47 -8.08 -2.12
C GLU A 132 15.05 -7.05 -3.17
N ASP A 133 13.75 -6.87 -3.38
CA ASP A 133 13.19 -5.93 -4.36
C ASP A 133 13.11 -4.49 -3.83
N GLY A 134 13.48 -4.27 -2.56
CA GLY A 134 13.60 -2.93 -1.95
C GLY A 134 12.27 -2.31 -1.49
N HIS A 135 11.24 -3.11 -1.29
CA HIS A 135 9.95 -2.66 -0.75
C HIS A 135 9.95 -2.53 0.77
N ILE A 136 10.75 -3.35 1.45
CA ILE A 136 10.92 -3.31 2.91
C ILE A 136 12.41 -3.24 3.24
N SER A 137 12.76 -2.45 4.24
CA SER A 137 14.09 -2.36 4.83
C SER A 137 14.06 -2.69 6.33
N LYS A 138 15.24 -2.80 6.95
CA LYS A 138 15.31 -2.99 8.41
C LYS A 138 14.84 -1.77 9.20
N ASP A 139 14.85 -0.59 8.59
CA ASP A 139 14.41 0.66 9.23
C ASP A 139 12.89 0.71 9.36
N ASP A 140 12.18 -0.13 8.60
CA ASP A 140 10.72 -0.33 8.70
C ASP A 140 10.32 -1.28 9.84
N LEU A 141 11.30 -1.82 10.58
CA LEU A 141 11.08 -2.77 11.66
C LEU A 141 11.24 -2.11 13.04
N PRO A 142 10.47 -2.54 14.06
CA PRO A 142 9.53 -3.66 14.02
C PRO A 142 8.21 -3.31 13.35
N TYR A 143 7.65 -4.28 12.62
CA TYR A 143 6.36 -4.13 11.96
C TYR A 143 5.31 -5.05 12.58
N SER A 144 4.15 -4.47 12.89
CA SER A 144 2.97 -5.17 13.40
C SER A 144 1.75 -4.74 12.60
N THR A 145 0.86 -5.68 12.29
CA THR A 145 -0.43 -5.32 11.68
C THR A 145 -1.28 -4.53 12.68
N LYS A 146 -2.19 -3.70 12.17
CA LYS A 146 -3.08 -2.84 12.99
C LYS A 146 -3.86 -3.60 14.08
N TYR A 147 -4.11 -4.90 13.87
CA TYR A 147 -4.87 -5.75 14.78
C TYR A 147 -3.99 -6.68 15.65
N ALA A 148 -2.67 -6.66 15.47
CA ALA A 148 -1.77 -7.49 16.24
C ALA A 148 -1.47 -6.84 17.61
N HIS A 149 -2.18 -7.29 18.64
CA HIS A 149 -2.05 -6.72 20.00
C HIS A 149 -0.75 -7.06 20.72
N LYS A 150 -0.11 -8.19 20.37
CA LYS A 150 1.04 -8.73 21.12
C LYS A 150 2.19 -9.19 20.23
N ALA A 151 1.93 -9.38 18.94
CA ALA A 151 2.89 -9.99 18.02
C ALA A 151 3.40 -8.95 17.03
N TYR A 152 4.71 -8.97 16.78
CA TYR A 152 5.26 -8.41 15.56
C TYR A 152 5.11 -9.42 14.43
N LEU A 153 4.76 -8.94 13.24
CA LEU A 153 4.82 -9.77 12.03
C LEU A 153 6.26 -9.84 11.54
N LEU A 154 7.00 -8.74 11.56
CA LEU A 154 8.42 -8.68 11.23
C LEU A 154 9.15 -7.94 12.35
N ASN A 155 10.29 -8.46 12.80
CA ASN A 155 11.11 -7.81 13.82
C ASN A 155 12.60 -8.07 13.58
N THR A 156 13.47 -7.22 14.09
CA THR A 156 14.93 -7.41 14.06
C THR A 156 15.43 -8.38 15.14
N GLU A 157 14.55 -8.71 16.10
CA GLU A 157 14.81 -9.67 17.17
C GLU A 157 13.71 -10.75 17.20
N PRO A 158 14.00 -11.99 17.62
CA PRO A 158 13.01 -13.06 17.70
C PRO A 158 12.13 -12.94 18.96
N ILE A 159 11.68 -11.72 19.28
CA ILE A 159 10.80 -11.41 20.41
C ILE A 159 9.53 -10.68 19.93
N ASP A 160 8.46 -10.81 20.71
CA ASP A 160 7.18 -10.16 20.47
C ASP A 160 7.07 -8.79 21.19
N GLN A 161 5.90 -8.16 21.15
CA GLN A 161 5.69 -6.82 21.74
C GLN A 161 5.75 -6.82 23.28
N GLU A 162 5.61 -7.98 23.91
CA GLU A 162 5.71 -8.16 25.36
C GLU A 162 7.13 -8.57 25.79
N GLY A 163 8.04 -8.72 24.83
CA GLY A 163 9.41 -9.19 25.05
C GLY A 163 9.51 -10.71 25.21
N GLU A 164 8.45 -11.46 24.91
CA GLU A 164 8.47 -12.93 24.92
C GLU A 164 9.06 -13.47 23.61
N GLN A 165 9.63 -14.68 23.64
CA GLN A 165 10.16 -15.29 22.42
C GLN A 165 9.06 -15.56 21.40
N MET A 166 9.31 -15.19 20.14
CA MET A 166 8.44 -15.52 19.02
C MET A 166 8.30 -17.05 18.89
N LYS A 167 7.05 -17.51 18.75
CA LYS A 167 6.78 -18.93 18.52
C LYS A 167 7.09 -19.29 17.07
N ARG A 168 7.93 -20.31 16.86
CA ARG A 168 8.25 -20.85 15.53
C ARG A 168 8.66 -19.73 14.56
N SER A 169 9.59 -18.89 14.98
CA SER A 169 10.15 -17.88 14.10
C SER A 169 11.08 -18.50 13.07
N GLU A 170 11.12 -17.89 11.90
CA GLU A 170 12.10 -18.15 10.84
C GLU A 170 12.77 -16.83 10.47
N GLN A 171 13.86 -16.93 9.72
CA GLN A 171 14.69 -15.79 9.33
C GLN A 171 14.71 -15.67 7.80
N PRO A 172 13.77 -14.91 7.18
CA PRO A 172 13.74 -14.72 5.73
C PRO A 172 14.99 -14.00 5.22
N VAL A 173 15.46 -13.00 5.98
CA VAL A 173 16.67 -12.24 5.70
C VAL A 173 17.52 -12.18 6.96
N GLU A 174 18.85 -12.09 6.82
CA GLU A 174 19.75 -11.98 7.96
C GLU A 174 19.34 -10.83 8.90
N GLY A 175 19.11 -11.16 10.17
CA GLY A 175 18.66 -10.24 11.21
C GLY A 175 17.19 -9.82 11.13
N VAL A 176 16.34 -10.51 10.36
CA VAL A 176 14.89 -10.29 10.31
C VAL A 176 14.17 -11.57 10.71
N TYR A 177 13.21 -11.47 11.62
CA TYR A 177 12.46 -12.60 12.17
C TYR A 177 10.98 -12.46 11.89
N VAL A 178 10.35 -13.57 11.51
CA VAL A 178 8.91 -13.67 11.25
C VAL A 178 8.31 -14.89 11.97
N PRO A 179 7.18 -14.76 12.67
CA PRO A 179 6.45 -15.92 13.20
C PRO A 179 5.80 -16.72 12.07
N THR A 180 5.96 -18.05 12.08
CA THR A 180 5.44 -18.93 11.01
C THR A 180 4.34 -19.89 11.44
N TYR A 181 3.86 -19.76 12.68
CA TYR A 181 2.84 -20.66 13.25
C TYR A 181 1.43 -20.49 12.66
N TYR A 182 1.21 -19.45 11.85
CA TYR A 182 -0.09 -19.11 11.25
C TYR A 182 -0.58 -20.18 10.27
N GLY A 183 -1.90 -20.25 10.07
CA GLY A 183 -2.50 -21.07 9.02
C GLY A 183 -2.19 -20.54 7.62
N LYS A 184 -2.36 -21.37 6.59
CA LYS A 184 -2.11 -20.98 5.18
C LYS A 184 -2.88 -19.71 4.77
N GLN A 185 -4.16 -19.62 5.11
CA GLN A 185 -4.99 -18.46 4.76
C GLN A 185 -4.46 -17.18 5.41
N GLN A 186 -4.18 -17.24 6.71
CA GLN A 186 -3.67 -16.09 7.45
C GLN A 186 -2.30 -15.63 6.94
N LYS A 187 -1.46 -16.53 6.43
CA LYS A 187 -0.22 -16.14 5.74
C LYS A 187 -0.50 -15.32 4.49
N LYS A 188 -1.52 -15.67 3.70
CA LYS A 188 -1.92 -14.89 2.52
C LYS A 188 -2.45 -13.50 2.91
N GLU A 189 -3.31 -13.43 3.91
CA GLU A 189 -3.83 -12.15 4.45
C GLU A 189 -2.68 -11.25 4.93
N TYR A 190 -1.64 -11.83 5.54
CA TYR A 190 -0.44 -11.08 5.89
C TYR A 190 0.36 -10.64 4.67
N MET A 191 0.46 -11.45 3.62
CA MET A 191 1.08 -11.02 2.36
C MET A 191 0.32 -9.85 1.75
N GLU A 192 -1.01 -9.89 1.74
CA GLU A 192 -1.86 -8.79 1.26
C GLU A 192 -1.62 -7.52 2.06
N THR A 193 -1.61 -7.63 3.39
CA THR A 193 -1.32 -6.50 4.29
C THR A 193 0.07 -5.91 4.00
N LEU A 194 1.08 -6.76 3.81
CA LEU A 194 2.44 -6.31 3.51
C LEU A 194 2.54 -5.63 2.13
N VAL A 195 1.82 -6.13 1.12
CA VAL A 195 1.74 -5.43 -0.18
C VAL A 195 1.12 -4.06 -0.01
N ASN A 196 -0.02 -3.99 0.67
CA ASN A 196 -0.76 -2.74 0.86
C ASN A 196 0.03 -1.69 1.66
N ASP A 197 0.84 -2.14 2.61
CA ASP A 197 1.60 -1.22 3.48
C ASP A 197 2.95 -0.80 2.87
N PHE A 198 3.59 -1.63 2.03
CA PHE A 198 4.98 -1.42 1.60
C PHE A 198 5.21 -1.34 0.09
N VAL A 199 4.32 -1.90 -0.73
CA VAL A 199 4.50 -1.92 -2.19
C VAL A 199 3.80 -0.72 -2.80
N LYS A 200 4.56 0.35 -3.03
CA LYS A 200 4.03 1.62 -3.59
C LYS A 200 3.30 1.39 -4.90
N GLY A 201 2.10 1.98 -5.01
CA GLY A 201 1.26 1.88 -6.20
C GLY A 201 0.57 0.53 -6.37
N GLN A 202 0.56 -0.33 -5.34
CA GLN A 202 -0.24 -1.55 -5.30
C GLN A 202 -1.28 -1.45 -4.18
N HIS A 203 -2.48 -1.95 -4.44
CA HIS A 203 -3.53 -2.13 -3.45
C HIS A 203 -4.31 -3.41 -3.78
N ILE A 204 -4.48 -4.27 -2.78
CA ILE A 204 -5.29 -5.48 -2.84
C ILE A 204 -6.50 -5.26 -1.93
N ASP A 205 -7.70 -5.37 -2.53
CA ASP A 205 -9.01 -5.18 -1.88
C ASP A 205 -9.42 -6.37 -0.98
#